data_AF-A0A7C6MWD9-F1
#
_entry.id   AF-A0A7C6MWD9-F1
#
_cell.length_a   1.000
_cell.length_b   1.000
_cell.length_c   1.000
_cell.angle_alpha   90.00
_cell.angle_beta   90.00
_cell.angle_gamma   90.00
#
_symmetry.space_group_name_H-M   'P 1'
#
loop_
_entity.id
_entity.type
_entity.pdbx_description
1 polymer ?
#
loop_
_entity_poly.entity_id
_entity_poly.type
_entity_poly.pdbx_seq_one_letter_code
_entity_poly.pdbx_strand_id
1 'polypeptide(L)'
;MRELSMHIMDIVENSISAKASLVQIIIRESIRKNILEIEIIDDGAGMDKSLLESVDDPFTTTRTTRKVGLGIPLFKAAVERCGGIFKIESKPKK
;
A
#
# COMPACT_ATOMS: atom_id res chain seq x y z
N MET A 1 -15.22 -2.79 -9.39
CA MET A 1 -14.69 -1.41 -9.23
C MET A 1 -14.55 -0.99 -7.77
N ARG A 2 -15.53 -1.28 -6.89
CA ARG A 2 -15.43 -0.96 -5.44
C ARG A 2 -14.21 -1.56 -4.72
N GLU A 3 -13.79 -2.76 -5.10
CA GLU A 3 -12.60 -3.42 -4.52
C GLU A 3 -11.32 -2.59 -4.64
N LEU A 4 -11.02 -2.01 -5.82
CA LEU A 4 -9.80 -1.23 -6.03
C LEU A 4 -9.81 0.08 -5.20
N SER A 5 -10.96 0.77 -5.14
CA SER A 5 -11.07 1.97 -4.32
C SER A 5 -10.89 1.68 -2.82
N MET A 6 -11.35 0.52 -2.35
CA MET A 6 -11.16 0.11 -0.95
C MET A 6 -9.68 -0.17 -0.66
N HIS A 7 -8.99 -0.89 -1.54
CA HIS A 7 -7.55 -1.10 -1.40
C HIS A 7 -6.77 0.21 -1.40
N ILE A 8 -7.07 1.13 -2.32
CA ILE A 8 -6.44 2.45 -2.33
C ILE A 8 -6.69 3.18 -1.01
N MET A 9 -7.92 3.17 -0.51
CA MET A 9 -8.29 3.82 0.75
C MET A 9 -7.51 3.25 1.94
N ASP A 10 -7.37 1.93 2.03
CA ASP A 10 -6.61 1.27 3.10
C ASP A 10 -5.13 1.71 3.10
N ILE A 11 -4.52 1.86 1.92
CA ILE A 11 -3.14 2.34 1.82
C ILE A 11 -3.05 3.82 2.19
N VAL A 12 -3.99 4.65 1.73
CA VAL A 12 -4.05 6.08 2.09
C VAL A 12 -4.22 6.28 3.60
N GLU A 13 -5.02 5.45 4.27
CA GLU A 13 -5.14 5.47 5.74
C GLU A 13 -3.81 5.15 6.43
N ASN A 14 -3.01 4.23 5.87
CA ASN A 14 -1.68 3.93 6.40
C ASN A 14 -0.75 5.14 6.24
N SER A 15 -0.79 5.85 5.11
CA SER A 15 -0.03 7.08 4.88
C SER A 15 -0.43 8.20 5.86
N ILE A 16 -1.73 8.38 6.12
CA ILE A 16 -2.24 9.34 7.12
C ILE A 16 -1.75 8.95 8.52
N SER A 17 -1.80 7.65 8.86
CA SER A 17 -1.30 7.13 10.14
C SER A 17 0.21 7.35 10.30
N ALA A 18 0.95 7.33 9.19
CA ALA A 18 2.37 7.67 9.12
C ALA A 18 2.64 9.18 9.16
N LYS A 19 1.62 10.02 9.39
CA LYS A 19 1.70 11.49 9.46
C LYS A 19 2.18 12.13 8.14
N ALA A 20 1.83 11.53 7.01
CA ALA A 20 2.05 12.15 5.70
C ALA A 20 1.27 13.47 5.60
N SER A 21 1.92 14.49 5.03
CA SER A 21 1.30 15.78 4.70
C SER A 21 0.79 15.80 3.26
N LEU A 22 1.37 14.97 2.40
CA LEU A 22 1.05 14.80 1.01
C LEU A 22 0.96 13.31 0.69
N VAL A 23 -0.16 12.91 0.09
CA VAL A 23 -0.35 11.59 -0.51
C VAL A 23 -0.70 11.79 -1.97
N GLN A 24 0.08 11.24 -2.88
CA GLN A 24 -0.14 11.28 -4.32
C GLN A 24 -0.63 9.91 -4.78
N ILE A 25 -1.71 9.90 -5.56
CA ILE A 25 -2.25 8.69 -6.16
C ILE A 25 -2.17 8.88 -7.67
N ILE A 26 -1.43 8.02 -8.34
CA ILE A 26 -1.24 8.05 -9.79
C ILE A 26 -1.83 6.76 -10.36
N ILE A 27 -2.77 6.91 -11.29
CA ILE A 27 -3.40 5.78 -11.98
C ILE A 27 -3.05 5.91 -13.47
N ARG A 28 -2.38 4.89 -14.01
CA ARG A 28 -2.01 4.82 -15.43
C ARG A 28 -2.68 3.61 -16.05
N GLU A 29 -3.50 3.84 -17.07
CA GLU A 29 -4.14 2.78 -17.84
C GLU A 29 -3.49 2.65 -19.22
N SER A 30 -3.13 1.43 -19.59
CA SER A 30 -2.63 1.10 -20.93
C SER A 30 -3.48 -0.01 -21.54
N ILE A 31 -4.49 0.37 -22.32
CA ILE A 31 -5.36 -0.58 -23.03
C ILE A 31 -4.54 -1.48 -23.95
N ARG A 32 -3.54 -0.93 -24.67
CA ARG A 32 -2.69 -1.71 -25.59
C ARG A 32 -1.88 -2.79 -24.88
N LYS A 33 -1.40 -2.51 -23.67
CA LYS A 33 -0.63 -3.47 -22.86
C LYS A 33 -1.53 -4.32 -21.96
N ASN A 34 -2.83 -3.98 -21.88
CA ASN A 34 -3.78 -4.53 -20.93
C ASN A 34 -3.29 -4.43 -19.47
N ILE A 35 -2.74 -3.26 -19.11
CA ILE A 35 -2.18 -3.00 -17.76
C ILE A 35 -2.89 -1.80 -17.14
N LEU A 36 -3.26 -1.96 -15.87
CA LEU A 36 -3.65 -0.88 -14.96
C LEU A 36 -2.59 -0.77 -13.87
N GLU A 37 -1.91 0.36 -13.81
CA GLU A 37 -0.88 0.66 -12.81
C GLU A 37 -1.44 1.67 -11.81
N ILE A 38 -1.29 1.37 -10.52
CA ILE A 38 -1.72 2.22 -9.42
C ILE A 38 -0.50 2.45 -8.54
N GLU A 39 -0.09 3.69 -8.41
CA GLU A 39 1.06 4.12 -7.62
C GLU A 39 0.57 5.06 -6.52
N ILE A 40 0.91 4.74 -5.27
CA ILE A 40 0.57 5.55 -4.09
C ILE A 40 1.87 5.97 -3.43
N ILE A 41 2.10 7.28 -3.35
CA ILE A 41 3.33 7.87 -2.84
C ILE A 41 2.95 8.77 -1.66
N ASP A 42 3.62 8.62 -0.53
CA ASP A 42 3.44 9.50 0.62
C ASP A 42 4.77 10.03 1.15
N ASP A 43 4.69 11.17 1.84
CA ASP A 43 5.80 11.78 2.55
C ASP A 43 5.72 11.54 4.07
N GLY A 44 5.19 10.40 4.50
CA GLY A 44 5.08 10.03 5.91
C GLY A 44 6.42 9.73 6.57
N ALA A 45 6.35 9.15 7.78
CA ALA A 45 7.51 8.71 8.55
C ALA A 45 8.36 7.64 7.83
N GLY A 46 7.77 6.95 6.85
CA GLY A 46 8.38 5.81 6.16
C GLY A 46 8.49 4.57 7.04
N MET A 47 9.13 3.54 6.51
CA MET A 47 9.36 2.27 7.19
C MET A 47 10.84 1.96 7.24
N ASP A 48 11.32 1.50 8.39
CA ASP A 48 12.65 0.89 8.48
C ASP A 48 12.66 -0.48 7.77
N LYS A 49 13.87 -1.03 7.59
CA LYS A 49 14.05 -2.29 6.87
C LYS A 49 13.28 -3.46 7.50
N SER A 50 13.24 -3.54 8.83
CA SER A 50 12.57 -4.64 9.54
C SER A 50 11.05 -4.55 9.40
N LEU A 51 10.51 -3.34 9.44
CA LEU A 51 9.10 -3.10 9.18
C LEU A 51 8.75 -3.39 7.71
N LEU A 52 9.54 -2.88 6.77
CA LEU A 52 9.32 -3.11 5.33
C LEU A 52 9.35 -4.59 4.92
N GLU A 53 10.15 -5.41 5.60
CA GLU A 53 10.20 -6.86 5.38
C GLU A 53 9.00 -7.62 5.97
N SER A 54 8.24 -6.99 6.88
CA SER A 54 7.13 -7.63 7.60
C SER A 54 5.75 -7.04 7.28
N VAL A 55 5.67 -5.92 6.55
CA VAL A 55 4.39 -5.24 6.25
C VAL A 55 3.45 -6.00 5.32
N ASP A 56 3.93 -7.05 4.65
CA ASP A 56 3.09 -7.95 3.87
C ASP A 56 2.56 -9.15 4.67
N ASP A 57 2.95 -9.28 5.95
CA ASP A 57 2.36 -10.24 6.89
C ASP A 57 1.02 -9.68 7.44
N PRO A 58 -0.10 -10.40 7.25
CA PRO A 58 -1.42 -10.08 7.82
C PRO A 58 -1.45 -9.74 9.32
N PHE A 59 -0.48 -10.24 10.10
CA PHE A 59 -0.40 -10.04 11.54
C PHE A 59 0.50 -8.88 11.96
N THR A 60 1.20 -8.24 11.02
CA THR A 60 2.04 -7.06 11.28
C THR A 60 1.19 -5.80 11.29
N THR A 61 1.11 -5.12 12.44
CA THR A 61 0.44 -3.82 12.56
C THR A 61 1.10 -2.97 13.64
N THR A 62 1.27 -1.68 13.36
CA THR A 62 1.74 -0.68 14.34
C THR A 62 0.58 -0.01 15.08
N ARG A 63 -0.68 -0.28 14.70
CA ARG A 63 -1.89 0.28 15.32
C ARG A 63 -2.31 -0.57 16.51
N THR A 64 -2.58 0.06 17.65
CA THR A 64 -3.04 -0.60 18.89
C THR A 64 -4.54 -0.92 18.90
N THR A 65 -5.31 -0.30 18.00
CA THR A 65 -6.78 -0.42 17.94
C THR A 65 -7.28 -1.64 17.15
N ARG A 66 -6.41 -2.30 16.39
CA ARG A 66 -6.72 -3.52 15.63
C ARG A 66 -5.55 -4.50 15.71
N LYS A 67 -5.84 -5.80 15.79
CA LYS A 67 -4.81 -6.86 15.92
C LYS A 67 -4.23 -7.34 14.58
N VAL A 68 -4.70 -6.82 13.45
CA VAL A 68 -4.32 -7.28 12.11
C VAL A 68 -4.03 -6.10 11.18
N GLY A 69 -3.08 -6.27 10.28
CA GLY A 69 -2.64 -5.30 9.28
C GLY A 69 -3.00 -5.73 7.86
N LEU A 70 -4.29 -5.81 7.55
CA LEU A 70 -4.75 -6.45 6.30
C LEU A 70 -4.68 -5.59 5.04
N GLY A 71 -4.45 -4.27 5.13
CA GLY A 71 -4.51 -3.38 3.96
C GLY A 71 -3.50 -3.75 2.84
N ILE A 72 -2.21 -3.76 3.17
CA ILE A 72 -1.13 -4.13 2.22
C ILE A 72 -1.25 -5.60 1.76
N PRO A 73 -1.43 -6.59 2.67
CA PRO A 73 -1.57 -8.00 2.27
C PRO A 73 -2.76 -8.26 1.34
N LEU A 74 -3.94 -7.67 1.62
CA LEU A 74 -5.12 -7.85 0.77
C LEU A 74 -4.91 -7.23 -0.61
N PHE A 75 -4.26 -6.06 -0.68
CA PHE A 75 -3.98 -5.42 -1.96
C PHE A 75 -2.97 -6.23 -2.77
N LYS A 76 -1.89 -6.71 -2.15
CA LYS A 76 -0.91 -7.63 -2.77
C LYS A 76 -1.59 -8.88 -3.31
N ALA A 77 -2.43 -9.54 -2.51
CA ALA A 77 -3.17 -10.73 -2.94
C ALA A 77 -4.12 -10.47 -4.11
N ALA A 78 -4.76 -9.29 -4.17
CA ALA A 78 -5.58 -8.89 -5.30
C ALA A 78 -4.76 -8.70 -6.58
N VAL A 79 -3.58 -8.07 -6.48
CA VAL A 79 -2.64 -7.89 -7.61
C VAL A 79 -2.11 -9.23 -8.11
N GLU A 80 -1.67 -10.11 -7.22
CA GLU A 80 -1.17 -11.44 -7.56
C GLU A 80 -2.26 -12.33 -8.19
N ARG A 81 -3.49 -12.26 -7.68
CA ARG A 81 -4.65 -12.97 -8.26
C ARG A 81 -4.97 -12.52 -9.69
N CYS A 82 -4.61 -11.29 -10.04
CA CYS A 82 -4.72 -10.76 -11.41
C CYS A 82 -3.48 -11.04 -12.27
N GLY A 83 -2.47 -11.76 -11.75
CA GLY A 83 -1.20 -11.99 -12.44
C GLY A 83 -0.33 -10.73 -12.57
N GLY A 84 -0.60 -9.71 -11.75
CA GLY A 84 0.13 -8.45 -11.74
C GLY A 84 1.40 -8.49 -10.89
N ILE A 85 2.05 -7.33 -10.76
CA ILE A 85 3.26 -7.16 -9.97
C ILE A 85 2.98 -6.15 -8.86
N PHE A 86 3.23 -6.54 -7.61
CA PHE A 86 3.18 -5.67 -6.45
C PHE A 86 4.60 -5.30 -6.02
N LYS A 87 4.85 -4.02 -5.74
CA LYS A 87 6.13 -3.51 -5.25
C LYS A 87 5.88 -2.44 -4.18
N ILE A 88 6.72 -2.44 -3.15
CA ILE A 88 6.70 -1.43 -2.09
C ILE A 88 8.14 -1.02 -1.78
N GLU A 89 8.36 0.28 -1.70
CA GLU A 89 9.66 0.86 -1.36
C GLU A 89 9.42 1.94 -0.30
N SER A 90 10.24 1.95 0.74
CA SER A 90 10.16 2.97 1.79
C SER A 90 11.51 3.15 2.46
N LYS A 91 11.73 4.35 3.00
CA LYS A 91 12.90 4.69 3.81
C LYS A 91 12.43 5.55 4.99
N PRO A 92 13.00 5.38 6.18
CA PRO A 92 12.70 6.26 7.31
C PRO A 92 13.05 7.71 6.98
N LYS A 93 12.23 8.66 7.39
CA LYS A 93 12.66 10.07 7.49
C LYS A 93 13.74 10.16 8.57
N LYS A 94 14.83 10.89 8.26
CA LYS A 94 15.86 11.26 9.24
C LYS A 94 15.32 12.23 10.27
#